data_AF-A0AAJ1MMV8-F1
#
_entry.id   AF-A0AAJ1MMV8-F1
#
_cell.length_a   1.000
_cell.length_b   1.000
_cell.length_c   1.000
_cell.angle_alpha   90.00
_cell.angle_beta   90.00
_cell.angle_gamma   90.00
#
_symmetry.space_group_name_H-M   'P 1'
#
loop_
_entity.id
_entity.type
_entity.pdbx_description
1 polymer ?
#
loop_
_entity_poly.entity_id
_entity_poly.type
_entity_poly.pdbx_seq_one_letter_code
_entity_poly.pdbx_strand_id
1 'polypeptide(L)' 'MDKHSISPQTFDLAKKLDSKEITPEDLPPVKLVYNMNGSYTLLDGRHRVTAFKLLGLEQIKSKYYEQYTGT' A
#
# COMPACT_ATOMS: atom_id res chain seq x y z
N MET A 1 -24.64 -7.05 -4.95
CA MET A 1 -23.31 -6.64 -5.45
C MET A 1 -22.79 -5.58 -4.51
N ASP A 2 -21.87 -5.97 -3.63
CA ASP A 2 -21.22 -5.06 -2.70
C ASP A 2 -20.49 -3.96 -3.49
N LYS A 3 -21.04 -2.74 -3.43
CA LYS A 3 -20.41 -1.56 -4.02
C LYS A 3 -19.25 -1.14 -3.11
N HIS A 4 -18.14 -1.84 -3.20
CA HIS A 4 -16.90 -1.31 -2.67
C HIS A 4 -16.47 -0.16 -3.57
N SER A 5 -16.71 1.09 -3.13
CA SER A 5 -16.18 2.27 -3.81
C SER A 5 -14.66 2.23 -3.78
N ILE A 6 -14.07 1.72 -4.85
CA ILE A 6 -12.64 1.81 -5.11
C ILE A 6 -12.37 3.19 -5.69
N SER A 7 -11.40 3.93 -5.15
CA SER A 7 -11.08 5.24 -5.71
C SER A 7 -10.56 5.08 -7.15
N PRO A 8 -10.85 6.03 -8.06
CA PRO A 8 -10.33 5.98 -9.43
C PRO A 8 -8.80 5.81 -9.48
N GLN A 9 -8.07 6.42 -8.53
CA GLN A 9 -6.61 6.29 -8.42
C GLN A 9 -6.16 4.86 -8.12
N THR A 10 -6.91 4.15 -7.27
CA THR A 10 -6.61 2.75 -6.93
C THR A 10 -6.84 1.85 -8.15
N PHE A 11 -7.93 2.10 -8.87
CA PHE A 11 -8.29 1.32 -10.06
C PHE A 11 -7.31 1.56 -11.21
N ASP A 12 -6.95 2.82 -11.49
CA ASP A 12 -5.94 3.18 -12.49
C ASP A 12 -4.59 2.52 -12.18
N LEU A 13 -4.16 2.57 -10.92
CA LEU A 13 -2.93 1.92 -10.48
C LEU A 13 -2.97 0.39 -10.68
N ALA A 14 -4.07 -0.26 -10.29
CA ALA A 14 -4.22 -1.71 -10.47
C ALA A 14 -4.19 -2.09 -11.95
N LYS A 15 -4.85 -1.30 -12.82
CA LYS A 15 -4.86 -1.54 -14.27
C LYS A 15 -3.46 -1.43 -14.89
N LYS A 16 -2.67 -0.43 -14.49
CA LYS A 16 -1.29 -0.25 -14.97
C LYS A 16 -0.34 -1.37 -14.53
N LEU A 17 -0.53 -1.87 -13.31
CA LEU A 17 0.21 -3.04 -12.81
C LEU A 17 -0.19 -4.31 -13.56
N ASP A 18 -1.49 -4.52 -13.81
CA ASP A 18 -2.02 -5.67 -14.55
C ASP A 18 -1.56 -5.66 -16.02
N SER A 19 -1.54 -4.49 -16.66
CA SER A 19 -1.05 -4.32 -18.04
C SER A 19 0.48 -4.38 -18.17
N LYS A 20 1.20 -4.48 -17.05
CA LYS A 20 2.69 -4.41 -16.98
C LYS A 20 3.26 -3.10 -17.54
N GLU A 21 2.47 -2.04 -17.58
CA GLU A 21 2.96 -0.69 -17.90
C GLU A 21 3.90 -0.18 -16.81
N ILE A 22 3.64 -0.58 -15.56
CA ILE A 22 4.50 -0.39 -14.40
C ILE A 22 4.65 -1.72 -13.66
N THR A 23 5.77 -1.91 -12.98
CA THR A 23 6.02 -3.07 -12.12
C THR A 23 5.94 -2.67 -10.64
N PRO A 24 5.75 -3.65 -9.72
CA PRO A 24 5.83 -3.39 -8.28
C PRO A 24 7.12 -2.69 -7.82
N GLU A 25 8.22 -2.86 -8.55
CA GLU A 25 9.53 -2.27 -8.23
C GLU A 25 9.60 -0.77 -8.53
N ASP A 26 8.85 -0.31 -9.52
CA ASP A 26 8.74 1.09 -9.93
C ASP A 26 8.00 1.94 -8.89
N LEU A 27 7.25 1.29 -7.99
CA LEU A 27 6.42 1.98 -7.01
C LEU A 27 7.21 2.41 -5.77
N PRO A 28 6.93 3.61 -5.24
CA PRO A 28 7.54 4.03 -3.99
C PRO A 28 7.07 3.13 -2.84
N PRO A 29 7.93 2.88 -1.84
CA PRO A 29 7.56 2.07 -0.70
C PRO A 29 6.35 2.64 0.05
N VAL A 30 5.54 1.78 0.65
CA VAL A 30 4.53 2.20 1.62
C VAL A 30 5.20 2.60 2.94
N LYS A 31 4.63 3.57 3.65
CA LYS A 31 5.18 4.02 4.93
C LYS A 31 4.47 3.31 6.07
N LEU A 32 5.25 2.63 6.90
CA LEU A 32 4.76 1.94 8.10
C LEU A 32 5.36 2.59 9.35
N VAL A 33 4.57 2.63 10.42
CA VAL A 33 5.09 2.89 11.78
C VAL A 33 5.04 1.60 12.56
N TYR A 34 6.13 1.29 13.24
CA TYR A 34 6.17 0.21 14.21
C TYR A 34 5.65 0.72 15.56
N ASN A 35 4.56 0.15 16.04
CA ASN A 35 3.94 0.51 17.31
C ASN A 35 4.57 -0.32 18.45
N MET A 36 4.55 0.23 19.67
CA MET A 36 5.08 -0.45 20.86
C MET A 36 4.43 -1.81 21.17
N ASN A 37 3.20 -2.04 20.70
CA ASN A 37 2.48 -3.31 20.87
C ASN A 37 2.87 -4.39 19.84
N GLY A 38 3.90 -4.16 19.02
CA GLY A 38 4.36 -5.09 17.99
C GLY A 38 3.58 -5.04 16.68
N SER A 39 2.60 -4.14 16.54
CA SER A 39 1.83 -3.97 15.31
C SER A 39 2.43 -2.93 14.36
N TYR A 40 2.08 -3.01 13.08
CA TYR A 40 2.43 -2.01 12.07
C TYR A 40 1.21 -1.18 11.66
N THR A 41 1.33 0.14 11.69
CA THR A 41 0.30 1.06 11.17
C THR A 41 0.74 1.61 9.82
N LEU A 42 -0.15 1.54 8.83
CA LEU A 42 0.05 2.17 7.53
C LEU A 42 -0.15 3.69 7.62
N LEU A 43 0.90 4.47 7.40
CA LEU A 43 0.83 5.93 7.34
C LEU A 43 0.55 6.47 5.94
N ASP A 44 1.14 5.85 4.91
CA ASP A 44 0.99 6.27 3.52
C ASP A 44 1.02 5.07 2.57
N GLY A 45 0.34 5.21 1.44
CA GLY A 45 0.30 4.20 0.39
C GLY A 45 -0.94 3.33 0.40
N ARG A 46 -2.06 3.79 1.01
CA ARG A 46 -3.34 3.07 1.03
C ARG A 46 -3.80 2.62 -0.35
N HIS A 47 -3.69 3.47 -1.36
CA HIS A 47 -4.06 3.11 -2.74
C HIS A 47 -3.16 2.01 -3.31
N ARG A 48 -1.85 2.03 -3.00
CA ARG A 48 -0.91 0.97 -3.41
C ARG A 48 -1.28 -0.35 -2.75
N VAL A 49 -1.50 -0.35 -1.43
CA VAL A 49 -1.93 -1.55 -0.69
C VAL A 49 -3.23 -2.12 -1.25
N THR A 50 -4.24 -1.27 -1.50
CA THR A 50 -5.51 -1.74 -2.05
C THR A 50 -5.35 -2.27 -3.47
N ALA A 51 -4.56 -1.62 -4.33
CA ALA A 51 -4.30 -2.10 -5.68
C ALA A 51 -3.60 -3.48 -5.68
N PHE A 52 -2.61 -3.68 -4.80
CA PHE A 52 -1.94 -4.98 -4.66
C PHE A 52 -2.91 -6.08 -4.20
N LYS A 53 -3.77 -5.77 -3.23
CA LYS A 53 -4.81 -6.70 -2.77
C LYS A 53 -5.79 -7.09 -3.88
N LEU A 54 -6.19 -6.14 -4.73
CA LEU A 54 -7.08 -6.41 -5.87
C LEU A 54 -6.45 -7.36 -6.89
N LEU A 55 -5.12 -7.29 -7.04
CA LEU A 55 -4.36 -8.14 -7.97
C LEU A 55 -3.88 -9.45 -7.34
N GLY A 56 -4.25 -9.73 -6.08
CA GLY A 56 -3.78 -10.92 -5.36
C GLY A 56 -2.28 -10.93 -5.05
N LEU A 57 -1.63 -9.76 -5.05
CA LEU A 57 -0.21 -9.64 -4.71
C LEU A 57 -0.04 -9.62 -3.18
N GLU A 58 0.75 -10.56 -2.67
CA GLU A 58 0.94 -10.76 -1.22
C GLU A 58 2.04 -9.88 -0.62
N GLN A 59 2.96 -9.39 -1.44
CA GLN A 59 4.15 -8.66 -0.99
C GLN A 59 4.19 -7.26 -1.59
N ILE A 60 4.54 -6.27 -0.76
CA ILE A 60 4.68 -4.87 -1.17
C ILE A 60 5.90 -4.24 -0.50
N LYS A 61 6.64 -3.43 -1.25
CA LYS A 61 7.80 -2.70 -0.74
C LYS A 61 7.37 -1.71 0.35
N SER A 62 8.05 -1.75 1.50
CA SER A 62 7.74 -0.89 2.65
C SER A 62 8.98 -0.22 3.24
N LYS A 63 8.79 0.95 3.87
CA LYS A 63 9.78 1.63 4.70
C LYS A 63 9.19 1.88 6.08
N TYR A 64 9.86 1.40 7.12
CA TYR A 64 9.43 1.55 8.51
C TYR A 64 10.08 2.77 9.18
N TYR A 65 9.33 3.39 10.06
CA TYR A 65 9.74 4.50 10.91
C TYR A 65 9.41 4.14 12.36
N GLU A 66 10.34 4.41 13.27
CA GLU A 66 10.08 4.26 14.70
C GLU A 66 9.09 5.35 15.14
N GLN A 67 8.14 4.97 15.99
CA GLN A 67 7.22 5.94 16.59
C GLN A 67 8.06 6.85 17.51
N TYR A 68 8.22 8.12 17.13
CA TYR A 68 8.96 9.10 17.92
C TYR A 68 8.19 9.34 19.24
N THR A 69 8.66 8.71 20.31
CA THR A 69 8.24 9.07 21.67
C THR A 69 9.01 10.33 22.05
N GLY A 70 8.45 11.50 21.73
CA GLY A 70 8.95 12.74 22.31
C GLY A 70 8.83 12.65 23.83
N THR A 71 9.98 12.56 24.52
CA THR A 71 10.12 12.92 25.95
C THR A 71 10.10 14.42 26.12
#